data_AF-A0A3P7L8P5-F1
#
_entry.id   AF-A0A3P7L8P5-F1
#
_cell.length_a   1.000
_cell.length_b   1.000
_cell.length_c   1.000
_cell.angle_alpha   90.00
_cell.angle_beta   90.00
_cell.angle_gamma   90.00
#
_symmetry.space_group_name_H-M   'P 1'
#
loop_
_entity.id
_entity.type
_entity.pdbx_description
1 polymer ?
#
loop_
_entity_poly.entity_id
_entity_poly.type
_entity_poly.pdbx_seq_one_letter_code
_entity_poly.pdbx_strand_id
1 'polypeptide(L)' 'MVSKSKDVVRSLDPTDDLQFVRLRGKNSEIILAPEGEDFLIVVQEVNDL' A
#
# COMPACT_ATOMS: atom_id res chain seq x y z
N MET A 1 -0.03 -11.17 2.93
CA MET A 1 0.82 -10.28 2.10
C MET A 1 0.99 -8.92 2.78
N VAL A 2 -0.09 -8.25 3.16
CA VAL A 2 0.01 -6.94 3.85
C VAL A 2 0.58 -7.05 5.27
N SER A 3 0.27 -8.10 6.05
CA SER A 3 0.92 -8.36 7.34
C SER A 3 2.44 -8.40 7.20
N LYS A 4 2.93 -9.16 6.23
CA LYS A 4 4.35 -9.30 5.91
C LYS A 4 5.00 -7.97 5.48
N SER A 5 4.27 -7.11 4.76
CA SER A 5 4.73 -5.77 4.41
C SER A 5 4.81 -4.85 5.63
N LYS A 6 3.82 -4.90 6.54
CA LYS A 6 3.86 -4.19 7.82
C LYS A 6 5.04 -4.65 8.68
N ASP A 7 5.30 -5.95 8.73
CA ASP A 7 6.42 -6.53 9.48
C ASP A 7 7.77 -6.07 8.93
N VAL A 8 7.92 -5.99 7.61
CA VAL A 8 9.15 -5.49 6.97
C VAL A 8 9.34 -3.99 7.25
N VAL A 9 8.30 -3.17 7.12
CA VAL A 9 8.40 -1.73 7.45
C VAL A 9 8.76 -1.53 8.92
N ARG A 10 8.08 -2.22 9.85
CA ARG A 10 8.38 -2.15 11.29
C ARG A 10 9.76 -2.69 11.66
N SER A 11 10.32 -3.61 10.86
CA SER A 11 11.69 -4.08 11.04
C SER A 11 12.75 -3.07 10.59
N LEU A 12 12.40 -2.16 9.67
CA LEU A 12 13.24 -1.08 9.16
C LEU A 12 13.10 0.19 10.02
N ASP A 13 11.87 0.54 10.38
CA ASP A 13 11.53 1.63 11.30
C ASP A 13 10.30 1.23 12.15
N PRO A 14 10.49 0.95 13.44
CA PRO A 14 9.39 0.53 14.33
C PRO A 14 8.40 1.66 14.65
N THR A 15 8.68 2.90 14.26
CA THR A 15 7.79 4.06 14.45
C THR A 15 6.97 4.43 13.22
N ASP A 16 7.29 3.84 12.06
CA ASP A 16 6.59 4.08 10.79
C ASP A 16 5.45 3.08 10.61
N ASP A 17 4.22 3.57 10.69
CA ASP A 17 3.02 2.74 10.52
C ASP A 17 2.53 2.85 9.08
N LEU A 18 2.42 1.71 8.41
CA LEU A 18 2.10 1.62 6.98
C LEU A 18 0.71 2.24 6.68
N GLN A 19 0.71 3.48 6.17
CA GLN A 19 -0.53 4.22 5.87
C GLN A 19 -1.20 3.80 4.55
N PHE A 20 -0.42 3.52 3.51
CA PHE A 20 -0.91 2.92 2.26
C PHE A 20 0.26 2.34 1.45
N VAL A 21 -0.02 1.31 0.66
CA VAL A 21 0.91 0.76 -0.33
C VAL A 21 0.42 1.14 -1.71
N ARG A 22 1.24 1.87 -2.46
CA ARG A 22 0.96 2.25 -3.85
C ARG A 22 1.86 1.44 -4.79
N LEU A 23 1.25 0.61 -5.63
CA LEU A 23 1.91 -0.20 -6.65
C LEU A 23 1.57 0.36 -8.01
N ARG A 24 2.55 0.97 -8.67
CA ARG A 24 2.40 1.52 -10.03
C ARG A 24 2.88 0.50 -11.06
N GLY A 25 1.97 0.04 -11.91
CA GLY A 25 2.27 -0.71 -13.12
C GLY A 25 2.44 0.22 -14.32
N LYS A 26 2.49 -0.35 -15.53
CA LYS A 26 2.63 0.42 -16.78
C LYS A 26 1.41 1.28 -17.10
N ASN A 27 0.21 0.70 -16.98
CA ASN A 27 -1.04 1.35 -17.37
C ASN A 27 -2.03 1.46 -16.20
N SER A 28 -1.74 0.77 -15.10
CA SER A 28 -2.63 0.66 -13.95
C SER A 28 -1.86 0.80 -12.67
N GLU A 29 -2.54 1.35 -11.68
CA GLU A 29 -2.04 1.58 -10.35
C GLU A 29 -2.99 0.97 -9.34
N ILE A 30 -2.39 0.29 -8.36
CA ILE A 30 -3.12 -0.35 -7.27
C ILE A 30 -2.70 0.33 -5.98
N ILE A 31 -3.66 0.87 -5.24
CA ILE A 31 -3.44 1.47 -3.93
C ILE A 31 -4.13 0.58 -2.90
N LEU A 32 -3.39 0.15 -1.89
CA LEU A 32 -3.86 -0.64 -0.76
C LEU A 32 -3.79 0.24 0.49
N ALA A 33 -4.92 0.66 1.02
CA ALA A 33 -4.99 1.43 2.26
C ALA A 33 -5.65 0.57 3.36
N PRO A 34 -5.00 0.33 4.51
CA PRO A 34 -5.66 -0.24 5.68
C PRO A 34 -6.68 0.75 6.25
N GLU A 35 -7.90 0.28 6.50
CA GLU A 35 -8.95 1.01 7.20
C GLU A 35 -9.48 0.12 8.34
N GLY A 36 -8.99 0.35 9.56
CA GLY A 36 -9.28 -0.53 10.69
C GLY A 36 -8.71 -1.94 10.49
N GLU A 37 -9.57 -2.95 10.49
CA GLU A 37 -9.21 -4.36 10.24
C GLU A 37 -9.33 -4.74 8.75
N ASP A 38 -9.93 -3.87 7.93
CA ASP A 38 -10.15 -4.09 6.51
C ASP A 38 -9.12 -3.36 5.65
N PHE A 39 -9.09 -3.70 4.35
CA PHE A 39 -8.24 -3.04 3.37
C PHE A 39 -9.09 -2.48 2.24
N LEU A 40 -8.98 -1.16 2.02
CA LEU A 40 -9.46 -0.51 0.83
C LEU A 40 -8.48 -0.78 -0.31
N ILE A 41 -8.97 -1.37 -1.40
CA ILE A 41 -8.20 -1.61 -2.62
C ILE A 41 -8.75 -0.72 -3.73
N VAL A 42 -7.92 0.20 -4.21
CA VAL A 42 -8.25 1.06 -5.35
C VAL A 42 -7.44 0.59 -6.55
N VAL A 43 -8.13 0.39 -7.69
CA VAL A 43 -7.49 0.11 -8.98
C VAL A 43 -7.85 1.27 -9.91
N GLN A 44 -6.83 1.96 -10.41
CA GLN A 44 -6.98 3.11 -11.29
C GLN A 44 -6.02 3.04 -12.47
N GLU A 45 -6.27 3.82 -13.52
CA GLU A 45 -5.28 4.00 -14.57
C GLU A 45 -4.14 4.92 -14.11
N VAL A 46 -2.94 4.66 -14.63
CA VAL A 46 -1.79 5.54 -14.38
C VAL A 46 -2.02 6.82 -15.17
N ASN A 47 -2.29 7.91 -14.47
CA ASN A 47 -2.40 9.22 -15.11
C ASN A 47 -1.01 9.89 -15.11
N ASP A 48 -0.44 10.08 -16.31
CA ASP A 48 0.90 10.64 -16.53
C ASP A 48 0.88 12.17 -16.81
N LEU A 49 -0.26 12.82 -16.59
CA LEU A 49 -0.46 14.26 -16.86
C LEU A 49 0.46 15.18 -16.04
#